data_AF-A0A7C1QL84-F1
#
_entry.id   AF-A0A7C1QL84-F1
#
_cell.length_a   1.000
_cell.length_b   1.000
_cell.length_c   1.000
_cell.angle_alpha   90.00
_cell.angle_beta   90.00
_cell.angle_gamma   90.00
#
_symmetry.space_group_name_H-M   'P 1'
#
loop_
_entity.id
_entity.type
_entity.pdbx_description
1 polymer ?
#
loop_
_entity_poly.entity_id
_entity_poly.type
_entity_poly.pdbx_seq_one_letter_code
_entity_poly.pdbx_strand_id
1 'polypeptide(L)'
;MSLISDLYEIKKKDIKKAANVLANAFYDDPIYNKIDIGEDKRRLISKLMIRFSFRYGNVVSTSENLEGVMAITPHDKDMTFLRIIRSGAFLISMKLVSLQKMMGAVEKAMKEAKKNLNLEPFIYLF
;
A
#
# COMPACT_ATOMS: atom_id res chain seq x y z
N MET A 1 -16.90 -21.36 6.69
CA MET A 1 -15.55 -21.05 6.20
C MET A 1 -15.58 -19.62 5.70
N SER A 2 -14.59 -18.78 6.02
CA SER A 2 -14.56 -17.41 5.49
C SER A 2 -13.87 -17.43 4.13
N LEU A 3 -14.37 -16.66 3.16
CA LEU A 3 -13.83 -16.61 1.79
C LEU A 3 -12.33 -16.23 1.71
N ILE A 4 -11.77 -15.67 2.79
CA ILE A 4 -10.37 -15.25 2.86
C ILE A 4 -9.43 -16.43 3.12
N SER A 5 -9.86 -17.48 3.83
CA SER A 5 -9.01 -18.64 4.12
C SER A 5 -8.66 -19.46 2.86
N ASP A 6 -9.42 -19.27 1.79
CA ASP A 6 -9.25 -19.98 0.52
C ASP A 6 -8.30 -19.23 -0.43
N LEU A 7 -7.86 -18.03 -0.05
CA LEU A 7 -6.92 -17.21 -0.82
C LEU A 7 -5.47 -17.63 -0.55
N TYR A 8 -4.62 -17.46 -1.57
CA TYR A 8 -3.19 -17.69 -1.43
C TYR A 8 -2.58 -16.66 -0.48
N GLU A 9 -2.06 -17.12 0.66
CA GLU A 9 -1.30 -16.29 1.58
C GLU A 9 0.07 -15.92 0.98
N ILE A 10 0.33 -14.62 0.86
CA ILE A 10 1.59 -14.10 0.34
C ILE A 10 2.72 -14.49 1.26
N LYS A 11 3.80 -15.04 0.70
CA LYS A 11 5.02 -15.41 1.44
C LYS A 11 6.09 -14.33 1.29
N LYS A 12 7.13 -14.38 2.12
CA LYS A 12 8.24 -13.42 2.07
C LYS A 12 8.90 -13.33 0.67
N LYS A 13 8.97 -14.46 -0.06
CA LYS A 13 9.48 -14.54 -1.44
C LYS A 13 8.62 -13.75 -2.45
N ASP A 14 7.33 -13.62 -2.17
CA ASP A 14 6.33 -13.05 -3.08
C ASP A 14 6.25 -11.53 -2.95
N ILE A 15 6.73 -10.94 -1.84
CA ILE A 15 6.65 -9.50 -1.52
C ILE A 15 7.05 -8.60 -2.69
N LYS A 16 8.14 -8.94 -3.42
CA LYS A 16 8.59 -8.12 -4.55
C LYS A 16 7.58 -8.13 -5.69
N LYS A 17 7.05 -9.31 -6.04
CA LYS A 17 6.06 -9.48 -7.10
C LYS A 17 4.73 -8.83 -6.70
N ALA A 18 4.30 -9.03 -5.45
CA ALA A 18 3.07 -8.44 -4.92
C ALA A 18 3.09 -6.91 -4.96
N ALA A 19 4.22 -6.29 -4.58
CA ALA A 19 4.39 -4.84 -4.67
C ALA A 19 4.31 -4.32 -6.11
N ASN A 20 4.82 -5.07 -7.09
CA ASN A 20 4.74 -4.70 -8.50
C ASN A 20 3.31 -4.80 -9.04
N VAL A 21 2.58 -5.85 -8.65
CA VAL A 21 1.17 -6.03 -9.02
C VAL A 21 0.36 -4.85 -8.52
N LEU A 22 0.52 -4.48 -7.25
CA LEU A 22 -0.18 -3.33 -6.66
C LEU A 22 0.22 -2.01 -7.34
N ALA A 23 1.51 -1.79 -7.59
CA ALA A 23 1.99 -0.58 -8.27
C ALA A 23 1.45 -0.45 -9.69
N ASN A 24 1.32 -1.56 -10.41
CA ASN A 24 0.76 -1.59 -11.76
C ASN A 24 -0.77 -1.42 -11.74
N ALA A 25 -1.47 -2.03 -10.78
CA ALA A 25 -2.92 -1.94 -10.64
C ALA A 25 -3.39 -0.50 -10.43
N PHE A 26 -2.60 0.30 -9.72
CA PHE A 26 -2.87 1.71 -9.48
C PHE A 26 -2.00 2.64 -10.35
N TYR A 27 -1.46 2.16 -11.48
CA TYR A 27 -0.57 2.97 -12.32
C TYR A 27 -1.27 4.24 -12.84
N ASP A 28 -2.55 4.16 -13.17
CA ASP A 28 -3.32 5.32 -13.66
C ASP A 28 -4.23 5.94 -12.59
N ASP A 29 -4.01 5.61 -11.30
CA ASP A 29 -4.89 6.08 -10.24
C ASP A 29 -4.85 7.62 -10.13
N PRO A 30 -6.01 8.31 -10.16
CA PRO A 30 -6.08 9.77 -10.06
C PRO A 30 -5.41 10.34 -8.81
N ILE A 31 -5.40 9.61 -7.68
CA ILE A 31 -4.69 10.04 -6.47
C ILE A 31 -3.22 10.20 -6.79
N TYR A 32 -2.59 9.21 -7.41
CA TYR A 32 -1.17 9.23 -7.72
C TYR A 32 -0.81 10.20 -8.84
N ASN A 33 -1.71 10.42 -9.80
CA ASN A 33 -1.53 11.45 -10.83
C ASN A 33 -1.61 12.87 -10.25
N LYS A 34 -2.45 13.11 -9.24
CA LYS A 34 -2.57 14.42 -8.58
C LYS A 34 -1.34 14.84 -7.77
N ILE A 35 -0.57 13.88 -7.27
CA ILE A 35 0.64 14.14 -6.46
C ILE A 35 1.94 13.96 -7.25
N ASP A 36 1.84 13.83 -8.58
CA ASP A 36 2.95 13.72 -9.54
C ASP A 36 4.12 12.88 -9.02
N ILE A 37 3.79 11.64 -8.68
CA ILE A 37 4.80 10.69 -8.27
C ILE A 37 5.24 9.87 -9.47
N GLY A 38 6.50 10.04 -9.86
CA GLY A 38 7.16 9.16 -10.82
C GLY A 38 7.08 7.68 -10.43
N GLU A 39 7.17 6.81 -11.43
CA GLU A 39 6.94 5.37 -11.31
C GLU A 39 7.74 4.70 -10.17
N ASP A 40 9.01 5.06 -10.01
CA ASP A 40 9.88 4.52 -8.96
C ASP A 40 9.33 4.71 -7.55
N LYS A 41 8.71 5.87 -7.29
CA LYS A 41 8.13 6.19 -5.98
C LYS A 41 6.81 5.45 -5.77
N ARG A 42 6.01 5.22 -6.82
CA ARG A 42 4.79 4.40 -6.73
C ARG A 42 5.10 2.95 -6.36
N ARG A 43 6.10 2.36 -7.01
CA ARG A 43 6.61 1.02 -6.67
C ARG A 43 7.14 0.98 -5.23
N LEU A 44 7.80 2.04 -4.79
CA LEU A 44 8.32 2.16 -3.42
C LEU A 44 7.21 2.16 -2.36
N ILE A 45 6.12 2.90 -2.60
CA ILE A 45 4.97 2.97 -1.71
C ILE A 45 4.22 1.65 -1.69
N SER A 46 3.96 1.07 -2.85
CA SER A 46 3.32 -0.24 -2.95
C SER A 46 4.10 -1.29 -2.16
N LYS A 47 5.44 -1.25 -2.26
CA LYS A 47 6.33 -2.11 -1.48
C LYS A 47 6.28 -1.82 0.03
N LEU A 48 6.12 -0.57 0.43
CA LEU A 48 5.92 -0.19 1.83
C LEU A 48 4.60 -0.75 2.36
N MET A 49 3.49 -0.56 1.63
CA MET A 49 2.15 -1.04 2.00
C MET A 49 2.12 -2.56 2.16
N ILE A 50 2.69 -3.29 1.20
CA ILE A 50 2.80 -4.75 1.25
C ILE A 50 3.64 -5.19 2.45
N ARG A 51 4.78 -4.57 2.71
CA ARG A 51 5.65 -4.95 3.85
C ARG A 51 5.00 -4.65 5.19
N PHE A 52 4.30 -3.53 5.30
CA PHE A 52 3.60 -3.17 6.52
C PHE A 52 2.46 -4.14 6.80
N SER A 53 1.61 -4.39 5.80
CA SER A 53 0.50 -5.35 5.89
C SER A 53 1.00 -6.77 6.15
N PHE A 54 2.08 -7.20 5.49
CA PHE A 54 2.69 -8.52 5.73
C PHE A 54 3.23 -8.67 7.16
N ARG A 55 3.63 -7.58 7.82
CA ARG A 55 4.18 -7.61 9.18
C ARG A 55 3.11 -7.54 10.26
N TYR A 56 2.07 -6.73 10.03
CA TYR A 56 1.11 -6.36 11.07
C TYR A 56 -0.32 -6.81 10.80
N GLY A 57 -0.65 -7.17 9.57
CA GLY A 57 -1.95 -7.71 9.16
C GLY A 57 -1.76 -8.91 8.26
N ASN A 58 -2.47 -8.93 7.13
CA ASN A 58 -2.43 -10.03 6.16
C ASN A 58 -2.20 -9.50 4.75
N VAL A 59 -1.59 -10.33 3.90
CA VAL A 59 -1.54 -10.07 2.46
C VAL A 59 -1.92 -11.36 1.75
N VAL A 60 -2.91 -11.27 0.88
CA VAL A 60 -3.47 -12.43 0.18
C VAL A 60 -3.58 -12.16 -1.32
N SER A 61 -3.68 -13.22 -2.09
CA SER A 61 -3.81 -13.22 -3.54
C SER A 61 -4.81 -14.28 -3.98
N THR A 62 -5.35 -14.16 -5.19
CA THR A 62 -6.25 -15.17 -5.78
C THR A 62 -5.54 -16.49 -6.05
N SER A 63 -4.23 -16.46 -6.29
CA SER A 63 -3.39 -17.66 -6.53
C SER A 63 -1.90 -17.36 -6.32
N GLU A 64 -1.05 -18.39 -6.44
CA GLU A 64 0.42 -18.25 -6.45
C GLU A 64 0.96 -17.48 -7.67
N ASN A 65 0.12 -17.21 -8.67
CA ASN A 65 0.49 -16.39 -9.82
C ASN A 65 0.46 -14.89 -9.53
N LEU A 66 -0.16 -14.45 -8.42
CA LEU A 66 -0.25 -13.05 -8.00
C LEU A 66 -0.89 -12.15 -9.07
N GLU A 67 -2.02 -12.56 -9.63
CA GLU A 67 -2.77 -11.77 -10.62
C GLU A 67 -3.46 -10.56 -9.98
N GLY A 68 -3.87 -10.72 -8.71
CA GLY A 68 -4.39 -9.65 -7.86
C GLY A 68 -3.84 -9.81 -6.45
N VAL A 69 -3.66 -8.69 -5.75
CA VAL A 69 -3.12 -8.67 -4.38
C VAL A 69 -4.00 -7.79 -3.51
N MET A 70 -4.35 -8.30 -2.34
CA MET A 70 -5.04 -7.55 -1.30
C MET A 70 -4.10 -7.40 -0.10
N ALA A 71 -3.80 -6.16 0.26
CA ALA A 71 -3.05 -5.83 1.46
C ALA A 71 -4.04 -5.39 2.56
N ILE A 72 -4.03 -6.10 3.68
CA ILE A 72 -4.95 -5.84 4.79
C ILE A 72 -4.12 -5.30 5.94
N THR A 73 -4.26 -4.01 6.22
CA THR A 73 -3.62 -3.35 7.36
C THR A 73 -4.61 -3.24 8.53
N PRO A 74 -4.24 -3.60 9.76
CA PRO A 74 -5.10 -3.44 10.92
C PRO A 74 -5.29 -1.97 11.32
N HIS A 75 -6.52 -1.60 11.69
CA HIS A 75 -6.89 -0.21 12.02
C HIS A 75 -6.21 0.35 13.27
N ASP A 76 -5.77 -0.51 14.20
CA ASP A 76 -5.12 -0.13 15.46
C ASP A 76 -3.59 0.02 15.32
N LYS A 77 -3.06 -0.12 14.09
CA LYS A 77 -1.62 0.00 13.84
C LYS A 77 -1.29 1.17 12.94
N ASP A 78 -1.02 2.31 13.58
CA ASP A 78 -0.43 3.46 12.89
C ASP A 78 0.91 3.13 12.23
N MET A 79 1.14 3.72 11.06
CA MET A 79 2.40 3.65 10.33
C MET A 79 3.46 4.58 10.92
N THR A 80 3.80 4.39 12.20
CA THR A 80 4.88 5.16 12.84
C THR A 80 6.23 4.80 12.22
N PHE A 81 7.17 5.76 12.23
CA PHE A 81 8.52 5.56 11.69
C PHE A 81 9.19 4.28 12.20
N LEU A 82 9.06 4.01 13.50
CA LEU A 82 9.61 2.81 14.13
C LEU A 82 8.97 1.51 13.58
N ARG A 83 7.67 1.52 13.29
CA ARG A 83 6.97 0.36 12.74
C ARG A 83 7.29 0.15 11.26
N ILE A 84 7.49 1.23 10.50
CA ILE A 84 8.00 1.20 9.12
C ILE A 84 9.40 0.57 9.08
N ILE A 85 10.29 0.94 10.01
CA ILE A 85 11.62 0.32 10.09
C ILE A 85 11.49 -1.19 10.35
N ARG A 86 10.66 -1.57 11.32
CA ARG A 86 10.43 -2.98 11.70
C ARG A 86 9.78 -3.84 10.63
N SER A 87 9.11 -3.25 9.63
CA SER A 87 8.60 -4.00 8.48
C SER A 87 9.69 -4.33 7.44
N GLY A 88 10.96 -4.02 7.74
CA GLY A 88 12.08 -4.22 6.82
C GLY A 88 12.11 -3.19 5.69
N ALA A 89 11.35 -2.10 5.82
CA ALA A 89 11.34 -0.96 4.92
C ALA A 89 12.42 0.08 5.30
N PHE A 90 13.45 -0.27 6.06
CA PHE A 90 14.51 0.66 6.51
C PHE A 90 15.26 1.36 5.35
N LEU A 91 15.64 0.62 4.30
CA LEU A 91 16.26 1.21 3.09
C LEU A 91 15.29 2.13 2.33
N ILE A 92 13.99 1.84 2.42
CA ILE A 92 12.91 2.69 1.90
C ILE A 92 12.78 3.94 2.79
N SER A 93 13.05 3.81 4.09
CA SER A 93 13.02 4.89 5.07
C SER A 93 14.25 5.80 5.11
N MET A 94 15.29 5.52 4.32
CA MET A 94 16.33 6.52 4.08
C MET A 94 15.93 7.50 2.96
N LYS A 95 14.99 7.12 2.08
CA LYS A 95 14.33 8.04 1.13
C LYS A 95 13.13 8.79 1.77
N LEU A 96 12.91 8.63 3.08
CA LEU A 96 11.66 8.99 3.78
C LEU A 96 11.42 10.49 3.96
N VAL A 97 12.42 11.37 3.86
CA VAL A 97 12.15 12.83 3.89
C VAL A 97 11.25 13.23 2.72
N SER A 98 11.45 12.60 1.56
CA SER A 98 10.54 12.73 0.42
C SER A 98 9.22 11.98 0.65
N LEU A 99 9.26 10.82 1.32
CA LEU A 99 8.08 9.99 1.57
C LEU A 99 7.14 10.58 2.64
N GLN A 100 7.63 11.28 3.67
CA GLN A 100 6.79 11.96 4.66
C GLN A 100 6.04 13.13 4.02
N LYS A 101 6.75 13.97 3.25
CA LYS A 101 6.12 15.04 2.46
C LYS A 101 5.08 14.45 1.50
N MET A 102 5.41 13.32 0.90
CA MET A 102 4.54 12.63 -0.02
C MET A 102 3.33 11.98 0.65
N MET A 103 3.48 11.31 1.79
CA MET A 103 2.37 10.74 2.56
C MET A 103 1.45 11.85 3.06
N GLY A 104 2.00 12.98 3.50
CA GLY A 104 1.22 14.18 3.78
C GLY A 104 0.48 14.72 2.55
N ALA A 105 1.10 14.67 1.37
CA ALA A 105 0.46 15.05 0.10
C ALA A 105 -0.64 14.05 -0.30
N VAL A 106 -0.43 12.74 -0.13
CA VAL A 106 -1.45 11.69 -0.33
C VAL A 106 -2.62 11.92 0.63
N GLU A 107 -2.36 12.12 1.92
CA GLU A 107 -3.40 12.35 2.92
C GLU A 107 -4.20 13.62 2.60
N LYS A 108 -3.52 14.70 2.19
CA LYS A 108 -4.17 15.94 1.76
C LYS A 108 -5.00 15.73 0.48
N ALA A 109 -4.45 15.05 -0.52
CA ALA A 109 -5.14 14.72 -1.77
C ALA A 109 -6.35 13.80 -1.53
N MET A 110 -6.27 12.87 -0.57
CA MET A 110 -7.38 12.04 -0.14
C MET A 110 -8.46 12.84 0.59
N LYS A 111 -8.08 13.76 1.50
CA LYS A 111 -9.02 14.67 2.16
C LYS A 111 -9.74 15.57 1.15
N GLU A 112 -9.00 16.07 0.16
CA GLU A 112 -9.53 16.94 -0.89
C GLU A 112 -10.41 16.16 -1.88
N ALA A 113 -9.99 14.94 -2.27
CA ALA A 113 -10.83 14.02 -3.04
C ALA A 113 -12.12 13.69 -2.29
N LYS A 114 -12.06 13.37 -1.00
CA LYS A 114 -13.25 13.09 -0.15
C LYS A 114 -14.18 14.29 0.01
N LYS A 115 -13.66 15.52 -0.09
CA LYS A 115 -14.44 16.75 0.00
C LYS A 115 -15.10 17.12 -1.33
N ASN A 116 -14.41 16.89 -2.46
CA ASN A 116 -14.85 17.34 -3.78
C ASN A 116 -15.62 16.27 -4.56
N LEU A 117 -15.27 15.00 -4.36
CA LEU A 117 -16.04 13.87 -4.86
C LEU A 117 -16.95 13.49 -3.70
N ASN A 118 -18.25 13.44 -3.93
CA ASN A 118 -19.29 13.03 -2.98
C ASN A 118 -19.15 11.51 -2.72
N LEU A 119 -17.95 11.09 -2.29
CA LEU A 119 -17.56 9.73 -2.09
C LEU A 119 -18.28 9.30 -0.82
N GLU A 120 -19.34 8.51 -1.02
CA GLU A 120 -19.85 7.53 -0.09
C GLU A 120 -18.70 6.90 0.72
N PRO A 121 -18.94 6.39 1.94
CA PRO A 121 -17.90 6.03 2.91
C PRO A 121 -17.16 4.74 2.53
N PHE A 122 -16.53 4.72 1.35
CA PHE A 122 -15.62 3.69 0.92
C PHE A 122 -14.26 4.01 1.53
N ILE A 123 -13.78 3.09 2.36
CA ILE A 123 -12.41 3.07 2.80
C ILE A 123 -11.59 2.74 1.55
N TYR A 124 -10.74 3.68 1.11
CA TYR A 124 -9.70 3.39 0.13
C TYR A 124 -8.71 2.42 0.80
N LEU A 125 -8.94 1.14 0.57
CA LEU A 125 -8.00 0.08 0.93
C LEU A 125 -6.88 0.09 -0.12
N PHE A 126 -5.66 0.35 0.35
CA PHE A 126 -4.42 0.13 -0.39
C PHE A 126 -3.91 -1.29 -0.14
#